data_AF-A0A2L2YH62-F1
#
_entry.id   AF-A0A2L2YH62-F1
#
_cell.length_a   1.000
_cell.length_b   1.000
_cell.length_c   1.000
_cell.angle_alpha   90.00
_cell.angle_beta   90.00
_cell.angle_gamma   90.00
#
_symmetry.space_group_name_H-M   'P 1'
#
loop_
_entity.id
_entity.type
_entity.pdbx_description
1 polymer ?
#
loop_
_entity_poly.entity_id
_entity_poly.type
_entity_poly.pdbx_seq_one_letter_code
_entity_poly.pdbx_strand_id
1 'polypeptide(L)'
;DEPIKFSTSKAGQWKARYTSAGEDYDDTPRIQGLVIVVSLAAFMIHFCILREENDLDDFLRYAESNVPLALQEAQLQIEIEQHKQKHADYTELQDKLLQVRKMKKELKQTMNVQ
;
A
#
# COMPACT_ATOMS: atom_id res chain seq x y z
N ASP A 1 -19.27 -51.41 35.26
CA ASP A 1 -19.29 -50.09 34.61
C ASP A 1 -20.56 -49.91 33.81
N GLU A 2 -21.53 -49.20 34.38
CA GLU A 2 -22.78 -48.84 33.71
C GLU A 2 -22.63 -47.46 33.05
N PRO A 3 -23.18 -47.22 31.85
CA PRO A 3 -23.06 -45.94 31.17
C PRO A 3 -23.70 -44.79 31.97
N ILE A 4 -22.97 -43.69 32.08
CA ILE A 4 -23.44 -42.48 32.76
C ILE A 4 -24.62 -41.90 31.96
N LYS A 5 -25.77 -41.72 32.63
CA LYS A 5 -26.96 -41.14 32.01
C LYS A 5 -26.70 -39.67 31.66
N PHE A 6 -27.01 -39.30 30.42
CA PHE A 6 -26.78 -37.94 29.89
C PHE A 6 -27.49 -36.87 30.73
N SER A 7 -28.70 -37.13 31.19
CA SER A 7 -29.50 -36.21 32.03
C SER A 7 -28.88 -35.91 33.39
N THR A 8 -28.07 -36.83 33.92
CA THR A 8 -27.34 -36.65 35.20
C THR A 8 -25.89 -36.22 34.99
N SER A 9 -25.45 -36.10 33.74
CA SER A 9 -24.08 -35.74 33.42
C SER A 9 -23.88 -34.23 33.37
N LYS A 10 -22.65 -33.76 33.59
CA LYS A 10 -22.27 -32.35 33.42
C LYS A 10 -22.58 -31.82 32.01
N ALA A 11 -22.59 -32.69 31.01
CA ALA A 11 -22.94 -32.33 29.63
C ALA A 11 -24.43 -31.95 29.48
N GLY A 12 -25.33 -32.49 30.30
CA GLY A 12 -26.75 -32.13 30.30
C GLY A 12 -27.04 -30.75 30.91
N GLN A 13 -26.15 -30.27 31.79
CA GLN A 13 -26.23 -28.93 32.40
C GLN A 13 -25.62 -27.84 31.50
N TRP A 14 -24.89 -28.23 30.45
CA TRP A 14 -24.25 -27.31 29.51
C TRP A 14 -25.30 -26.65 28.61
N LYS A 15 -25.55 -25.36 28.83
CA LYS A 15 -26.45 -24.58 27.98
C LYS A 15 -25.79 -24.31 26.63
N ALA A 16 -26.54 -24.43 25.54
CA ALA A 16 -26.06 -24.18 24.17
C ALA A 16 -25.39 -22.79 23.99
N ARG A 17 -25.79 -21.79 24.79
CA ARG A 17 -25.17 -20.46 24.83
C ARG A 17 -23.69 -20.47 25.22
N TYR A 18 -23.25 -21.40 26.07
CA TYR A 18 -21.86 -21.49 26.53
C TYR A 18 -20.94 -22.08 25.47
N THR A 19 -21.46 -22.93 24.57
CA THR A 19 -20.70 -23.40 23.39
C THR A 19 -20.46 -22.27 22.39
N SER A 20 -21.42 -21.36 22.25
CA SER A 20 -21.39 -20.31 21.22
C SER A 20 -20.69 -19.03 21.67
N ALA A 21 -20.73 -18.71 22.96
CA ALA A 21 -20.15 -17.48 23.52
C ALA A 21 -18.93 -17.71 24.43
N GLY A 22 -18.58 -18.97 24.73
CA GLY A 22 -17.59 -19.33 25.75
C GLY A 22 -18.16 -19.27 27.17
N GLU A 23 -17.44 -19.88 28.12
CA GLU A 23 -17.80 -19.87 29.54
C GLU A 23 -17.66 -18.46 30.15
N ASP A 24 -16.80 -17.64 29.56
CA ASP A 24 -16.42 -16.28 30.03
C ASP A 24 -17.32 -15.15 29.50
N TYR A 25 -18.44 -15.47 28.84
CA TYR A 25 -19.36 -14.44 28.32
C TYR A 25 -19.87 -13.50 29.42
N ASP A 26 -20.04 -14.00 30.65
CA ASP A 26 -20.48 -13.22 31.80
C ASP A 26 -19.36 -12.38 32.45
N ASP A 27 -18.08 -12.61 32.10
CA ASP A 27 -16.91 -11.91 32.68
C ASP A 27 -16.39 -10.76 31.80
N THR A 28 -17.07 -10.50 30.67
CA THR A 28 -16.69 -9.41 29.75
C THR A 28 -17.55 -8.16 29.95
N PRO A 29 -16.94 -6.98 30.15
CA PRO A 29 -17.70 -5.75 30.25
C PRO A 29 -18.35 -5.42 28.89
N ARG A 30 -19.65 -5.09 28.89
CA ARG A 30 -20.44 -4.78 27.68
C ARG A 30 -19.85 -3.68 26.79
N ILE A 31 -19.01 -2.81 27.35
CA ILE A 31 -18.38 -1.66 26.67
C ILE A 31 -17.07 -2.06 25.96
N GLN A 32 -16.53 -3.26 26.21
CA GLN A 32 -15.26 -3.73 25.65
C GLN A 32 -15.20 -3.62 24.13
N GLY A 33 -16.26 -4.06 23.43
CA GLY A 33 -16.33 -3.97 21.97
C GLY A 33 -16.26 -2.53 21.46
N LEU A 34 -16.94 -1.60 22.14
CA LEU A 34 -16.94 -0.18 21.77
C LEU A 34 -15.55 0.44 21.96
N VAL A 35 -14.87 0.12 23.07
CA VAL A 35 -13.51 0.64 23.35
C VAL A 35 -12.51 0.13 22.31
N ILE A 36 -12.60 -1.15 21.93
CA ILE A 36 -11.76 -1.73 20.89
C ILE A 36 -12.00 -1.01 19.55
N VAL A 37 -13.26 -0.84 19.14
CA VAL A 37 -13.62 -0.17 17.89
C VAL A 37 -13.14 1.29 17.90
N VAL A 38 -13.32 2.03 18.99
CA VAL A 38 -12.87 3.42 19.10
C VAL A 38 -11.35 3.51 19.05
N SER A 39 -10.64 2.59 19.70
CA SER A 39 -9.17 2.57 19.69
C SER A 39 -8.64 2.26 18.29
N LEU A 40 -9.20 1.25 17.62
CA LEU A 40 -8.87 0.93 16.23
C LEU A 40 -9.24 2.09 15.29
N ALA A 41 -10.38 2.73 15.47
CA ALA A 41 -10.80 3.87 14.67
C ALA A 41 -9.84 5.06 14.83
N ALA A 42 -9.40 5.37 16.06
CA ALA A 42 -8.42 6.42 16.32
C ALA A 42 -7.07 6.10 15.66
N PHE A 43 -6.61 4.85 15.73
CA PHE A 43 -5.41 4.41 15.00
C PHE A 43 -5.58 4.52 13.49
N MET A 44 -6.71 4.09 12.94
CA MET A 44 -7.00 4.17 11.51
C MET A 44 -7.08 5.62 11.03
N ILE A 45 -7.75 6.50 11.76
CA ILE A 45 -7.81 7.94 11.46
C ILE A 45 -6.38 8.53 11.51
N HIS A 46 -5.56 8.13 12.48
CA HIS A 46 -4.17 8.53 12.51
C HIS A 46 -3.41 8.05 11.27
N PHE A 47 -3.50 6.78 10.88
CA PHE A 47 -2.73 6.25 9.75
C PHE A 47 -3.25 6.64 8.37
N CYS A 48 -4.57 6.81 8.22
CA CYS A 48 -5.20 7.07 6.93
C CYS A 48 -5.41 8.56 6.66
N ILE A 49 -5.52 9.40 7.70
CA ILE A 49 -5.90 10.83 7.54
C ILE A 49 -4.85 11.77 8.15
N LEU A 50 -4.45 11.57 9.43
CA LEU A 50 -3.53 12.52 10.09
C LEU A 50 -2.05 12.27 9.80
N ARG A 51 -1.66 11.04 9.45
CA ARG A 51 -0.30 10.70 9.06
C ARG A 51 -0.10 11.14 7.63
N GLU A 52 0.41 12.37 7.49
CA GLU A 52 1.08 12.92 6.31
C GLU A 52 0.60 12.33 4.98
N GLU A 53 -0.64 12.66 4.62
CA GLU A 53 -1.27 12.30 3.35
C GLU A 53 -0.56 12.92 2.11
N ASN A 54 0.63 13.54 2.25
CA ASN A 54 1.28 14.29 1.17
C ASN A 54 2.64 13.75 0.66
N ASP A 55 3.49 13.06 1.43
CA ASP A 55 4.83 12.73 0.91
C ASP A 55 4.85 11.47 0.02
N LEU A 56 4.11 10.42 0.40
CA LEU A 56 4.09 9.18 -0.40
C LEU A 56 3.30 9.33 -1.70
N ASP A 57 2.21 10.10 -1.72
CA ASP A 57 1.43 10.33 -2.94
C ASP A 57 2.21 11.22 -3.93
N ASP A 58 2.85 12.29 -3.45
CA ASP A 58 3.71 13.13 -4.30
C ASP A 58 4.92 12.34 -4.82
N PHE A 59 5.53 11.50 -3.98
CA PHE A 59 6.59 10.60 -4.41
C PHE A 59 6.12 9.60 -5.47
N LEU A 60 4.93 9.01 -5.30
CA LEU A 60 4.34 8.07 -6.27
C LEU A 60 4.04 8.75 -7.61
N ARG A 61 3.47 9.96 -7.61
CA ARG A 61 3.22 10.77 -8.82
C ARG A 61 4.52 11.13 -9.55
N TYR A 62 5.55 11.51 -8.79
CA TYR A 62 6.87 11.76 -9.35
C TYR A 62 7.47 10.48 -9.94
N ALA A 63 7.41 9.36 -9.21
CA ALA A 63 7.93 8.08 -9.68
C ALA A 63 7.21 7.63 -10.97
N GLU A 64 5.88 7.76 -11.03
CA GLU A 64 5.08 7.44 -12.21
C GLU A 64 5.52 8.23 -13.44
N SER A 65 5.83 9.53 -13.27
CA SER A 65 6.23 10.40 -14.38
C SER A 65 7.72 10.25 -14.76
N ASN A 66 8.60 10.07 -13.76
CA ASN A 66 10.05 10.07 -13.97
C ASN A 66 10.59 8.71 -14.44
N VAL A 67 10.03 7.58 -13.98
CA VAL A 67 10.46 6.23 -14.38
C VAL A 67 10.39 6.00 -15.91
N PRO A 68 9.27 6.25 -16.61
CA PRO A 68 9.20 6.05 -18.05
C PRO A 68 10.13 7.01 -18.82
N LEU A 69 10.28 8.25 -18.32
CA LEU A 69 11.12 9.25 -18.94
C LEU A 69 12.62 8.90 -18.82
N ALA A 70 13.03 8.36 -17.67
CA ALA A 70 14.39 7.87 -17.46
C ALA A 70 14.69 6.63 -18.33
N LEU A 71 13.71 5.74 -18.49
CA LEU A 71 13.83 4.59 -19.39
C LEU A 71 13.99 5.03 -20.84
N GLN A 72 13.15 5.97 -21.30
CA GLN A 72 13.23 6.50 -22.66
C GLN A 72 14.58 7.17 -22.95
N GLU A 73 15.12 7.93 -21.99
CA GLU A 73 16.46 8.51 -22.10
C GLU A 73 17.54 7.43 -22.30
N ALA A 74 17.50 6.35 -21.51
CA ALA A 74 18.45 5.25 -21.63
C ALA A 74 18.33 4.51 -22.97
N GLN A 75 17.11 4.28 -23.46
CA GLN A 75 16.85 3.65 -24.76
C GLN A 75 17.41 4.49 -25.92
N LEU A 76 17.14 5.80 -25.91
CA LEU A 76 17.66 6.73 -26.92
C LEU A 76 19.19 6.77 -26.93
N GLN A 77 19.84 6.73 -25.75
CA GLN A 77 21.31 6.69 -25.67
C GLN A 77 21.88 5.43 -26.30
N ILE A 78 21.31 4.27 -26.00
CA ILE A 78 21.72 2.99 -26.60
C ILE A 78 21.54 3.03 -28.12
N GLU A 79 20.43 3.57 -28.62
CA GLU A 79 20.15 3.67 -30.06
C GLU A 79 21.14 4.60 -30.77
N ILE A 80 21.46 5.76 -30.17
CA ILE A 80 22.48 6.68 -30.69
C ILE A 80 23.85 5.99 -30.76
N GLU A 81 24.24 5.24 -29.72
CA GLU A 81 25.49 4.50 -29.72
C GLU A 81 25.54 3.46 -30.84
N GLN A 82 24.44 2.74 -31.06
CA GLN A 82 24.32 1.78 -32.15
C GLN A 82 24.38 2.45 -33.53
N HIS A 83 23.69 3.56 -33.73
CA HIS A 83 23.73 4.32 -34.99
C HIS A 83 25.12 4.90 -35.28
N LYS A 84 25.80 5.39 -34.24
CA LYS A 84 27.17 5.88 -34.31
C LYS A 84 28.14 4.78 -34.75
N GLN A 85 27.98 3.56 -34.22
CA GLN A 85 28.77 2.40 -34.65
C GLN A 85 28.48 1.99 -36.11
N LYS A 86 27.23 2.15 -36.56
CA LYS A 86 26.80 1.84 -37.93
C LYS A 86 27.06 2.99 -38.92
N HIS A 87 27.67 4.10 -38.50
CA HIS A 87 27.87 5.32 -39.29
C HIS A 87 26.59 5.84 -39.97
N ALA A 88 25.43 5.60 -39.36
CA ALA A 88 24.15 6.10 -39.83
C ALA A 88 23.90 7.52 -39.28
N ASP A 89 22.99 8.28 -39.89
CA ASP A 89 22.54 9.55 -39.34
C ASP A 89 21.74 9.31 -38.04
N TYR A 90 21.94 10.17 -37.05
CA TYR A 90 21.32 10.13 -35.71
C TYR A 90 20.90 11.51 -35.21
N THR A 91 20.80 12.51 -36.10
CA THR A 91 20.43 13.90 -35.75
C THR A 91 19.05 13.96 -35.09
N GLU A 92 18.06 13.25 -35.63
CA GLU A 92 16.70 13.19 -35.05
C GLU A 92 16.66 12.55 -33.65
N LEU A 93 17.53 11.56 -33.40
CA LEU A 93 17.62 10.89 -32.10
C LEU A 93 18.22 11.82 -31.04
N GLN A 94 19.18 12.68 -31.43
CA GLN A 94 19.74 13.69 -30.55
C GLN A 94 18.72 14.77 -30.16
N ASP A 95 17.91 15.22 -31.12
CA ASP A 95 16.85 16.20 -30.85
C ASP A 95 15.80 15.64 -29.89
N LYS A 96 15.41 14.37 -30.07
CA LYS A 96 14.51 13.67 -29.13
C LYS A 96 15.13 13.54 -27.74
N LEU A 97 16.41 13.18 -27.65
CA LEU A 97 17.13 13.09 -26.37
C LEU A 97 17.16 14.45 -25.65
N LEU A 98 17.35 15.54 -26.39
CA LEU A 98 17.33 16.89 -25.84
C LEU A 98 15.96 17.27 -25.26
N GLN A 99 14.88 16.95 -25.98
CA GLN A 99 13.51 17.18 -25.54
C GLN A 99 13.18 16.40 -24.26
N VAL A 100 13.51 15.10 -24.21
CA VAL A 100 13.31 14.24 -23.03
C VAL A 100 14.06 14.78 -21.81
N ARG A 101 15.31 15.21 -21.99
CA ARG A 101 16.10 15.83 -20.91
C ARG A 101 15.52 17.16 -20.42
N LYS A 102 14.92 17.94 -21.32
CA LYS A 102 14.24 19.19 -20.95
C LYS A 102 13.00 18.91 -20.11
N MET A 103 12.13 17.99 -20.55
CA MET A 103 10.95 17.56 -19.79
C MET A 103 11.32 17.04 -18.39
N LYS A 104 12.41 16.27 -18.28
CA LYS A 104 12.89 15.74 -16.99
C LYS A 104 13.37 16.85 -16.05
N LYS A 105 14.01 17.90 -16.57
CA LYS A 105 14.41 19.07 -15.78
C LYS A 105 13.20 19.86 -15.30
N GLU A 106 12.21 20.05 -16.15
CA GLU A 106 10.96 20.75 -15.80
C GLU A 106 10.21 19.99 -14.70
N LEU A 107 10.07 18.66 -14.82
CA LEU A 107 9.47 17.81 -13.79
C LEU A 107 10.20 17.88 -12.43
N LYS A 108 11.54 17.93 -12.46
CA LYS A 108 12.33 18.08 -11.24
C LYS A 108 12.18 19.48 -10.62
N GLN A 109 12.01 20.51 -11.44
CA GLN A 109 11.81 21.88 -10.98
C GLN A 109 10.43 22.07 -10.34
N THR A 110 9.37 21.49 -10.90
CA THR A 110 8.03 21.56 -10.30
C THR A 110 7.99 20.91 -8.92
N MET A 111 8.74 19.83 -8.73
CA MET A 111 8.80 19.09 -7.46
C MET A 111 9.64 19.79 -6.37
N ASN A 112 10.63 20.59 -6.73
CA ASN A 112 11.47 21.32 -5.76
C ASN A 112 10.83 22.65 -5.27
N VAL A 113 9.73 23.07 -5.89
CA VAL A 113 9.04 24.35 -5.60
C VAL A 113 7.76 24.13 -4.77
N GLN A 114 7.28 22.87 -4.69
CA GLN A 114 6.25 22.43 -3.76
C GLN A 114 6.88 21.99 -2.44
#